data_AF-A0A9E3KD82-F1
#
_entry.id   AF-A0A9E3KD82-F1
#
_cell.length_a   1.000
_cell.length_b   1.000
_cell.length_c   1.000
_cell.angle_alpha   90.00
_cell.angle_beta   90.00
_cell.angle_gamma   90.00
#
_symmetry.space_group_name_H-M   'P 1'
#
loop_
_entity.id
_entity.type
_entity.pdbx_description
1 polymer ?
#
loop_
_entity_poly.entity_id
_entity_poly.type
_entity_poly.pdbx_seq_one_letter_code
_entity_poly.pdbx_strand_id
1 'polypeptide(L)'
;MEPIIAQYEPWNRMAEYIAYGCWALAVLIVLWLLVKLATTSDPKEKYDYISRNEIKLLWIASVILIVGCCFYANANIEELNAILIFVRVFTTVSMGLIAALIVQNLLKFYYPFYIEKRLKVLRYKPRISPKTGRAMKLLSEEEEDAYLDEGMQAEENIFSTDYDVWKDEESGYIKIEKYAGHLHALECPECNYQTFKVVKEEILKTPTATEEGELLKHYTCGYCGYKAKKTVTLKASTKFEETAATA
;
A
#
# COMPACT_ATOMS: atom_id res chain seq x y z
N MET A 1 -15.11 29.19 46.67
CA MET A 1 -14.03 28.30 46.24
C MET A 1 -14.66 27.27 45.33
N GLU A 2 -14.67 27.52 44.02
CA GLU A 2 -15.08 26.47 43.08
C GLU A 2 -14.16 25.26 43.30
N PRO A 3 -14.69 24.03 43.31
CA PRO A 3 -13.84 22.86 43.46
C PRO A 3 -12.84 22.86 42.30
N ILE A 4 -11.55 22.60 42.60
CA ILE A 4 -10.43 22.61 41.63
C ILE A 4 -10.74 21.77 40.37
N ILE A 5 -11.59 20.75 40.53
CA ILE A 5 -12.13 19.89 39.46
C ILE A 5 -12.86 20.69 38.36
N ALA A 6 -13.56 21.78 38.70
CA ALA A 6 -14.32 22.59 37.74
C ALA A 6 -13.43 23.31 36.70
N GLN A 7 -12.14 23.53 37.01
CA GLN A 7 -11.23 24.26 36.13
C GLN A 7 -10.87 23.48 34.86
N TYR A 8 -10.69 22.16 34.96
CA TYR A 8 -10.25 21.31 33.85
C TYR A 8 -11.40 20.59 33.14
N GLU A 9 -12.61 20.67 33.69
CA GLU A 9 -13.82 20.07 33.12
C GLU A 9 -14.02 20.38 31.62
N PRO A 10 -13.81 21.62 31.12
CA PRO A 10 -13.96 21.91 29.70
C PRO A 10 -12.94 21.16 28.82
N TRP A 11 -11.69 21.02 29.29
CA TRP A 11 -10.64 20.29 28.59
C TRP A 11 -10.95 18.79 28.58
N ASN A 12 -11.26 18.24 29.75
CA ASN A 12 -11.59 16.83 29.93
C ASN A 12 -12.73 16.42 28.99
N ARG A 13 -13.85 17.15 29.01
CA ARG A 13 -14.99 16.89 28.13
C ARG A 13 -14.66 17.04 26.65
N MET A 14 -13.84 18.03 26.28
CA MET A 14 -13.39 18.19 24.89
C MET A 14 -12.55 16.99 24.44
N ALA A 15 -11.61 16.55 25.28
CA ALA A 15 -10.77 15.39 24.99
C ALA A 15 -11.61 14.10 24.86
N GLU A 16 -12.63 13.90 25.70
CA GLU A 16 -13.59 12.79 25.56
C GLU A 16 -14.33 12.84 24.23
N TYR A 17 -14.87 14.01 23.84
CA TYR A 17 -15.60 14.15 22.58
C TYR A 17 -14.71 13.91 21.36
N ILE A 18 -13.45 14.36 21.40
CA ILE A 18 -12.47 14.05 20.35
C ILE A 18 -12.22 12.54 20.30
N ALA A 19 -12.04 11.89 21.45
CA ALA A 19 -11.84 10.45 21.51
C ALA A 19 -13.01 9.67 20.88
N TYR A 20 -14.25 9.99 21.28
CA TYR A 20 -15.44 9.37 20.72
C TYR A 20 -15.60 9.65 19.22
N GLY A 21 -15.30 10.88 18.78
CA GLY A 21 -15.31 11.25 17.36
C GLY A 21 -14.29 10.44 16.55
N CYS A 22 -13.07 10.28 17.06
CA CYS A 22 -12.03 9.45 16.45
C CYS A 22 -12.47 7.98 16.36
N TRP A 23 -12.99 7.40 17.44
CA TRP A 23 -13.45 6.01 17.43
C TRP A 23 -14.61 5.79 16.48
N ALA A 24 -15.59 6.68 16.46
CA ALA A 24 -16.70 6.62 15.51
C ALA A 24 -16.18 6.66 14.06
N LEU A 25 -15.25 7.57 13.75
CA LEU A 25 -14.65 7.67 12.42
C LEU A 25 -13.86 6.40 12.04
N ALA A 26 -13.05 5.85 12.95
CA ALA A 26 -12.32 4.62 12.71
C ALA A 26 -13.26 3.45 12.39
N VAL A 27 -14.35 3.31 13.14
CA VAL A 27 -15.39 2.31 12.91
C VAL A 27 -16.07 2.54 11.55
N LEU A 28 -16.42 3.78 11.20
CA LEU A 28 -17.04 4.10 9.91
C LEU A 28 -16.13 3.74 8.72
N ILE A 29 -14.82 3.94 8.83
CA ILE A 29 -13.86 3.53 7.77
C ILE A 29 -13.88 2.01 7.59
N VAL A 30 -13.86 1.26 8.68
CA VAL A 30 -13.91 -0.22 8.62
C VAL A 30 -15.27 -0.70 8.08
N LEU A 31 -16.37 -0.12 8.53
CA LEU A 31 -17.70 -0.43 8.01
C LEU A 31 -17.82 -0.12 6.52
N TRP A 32 -17.29 1.02 6.07
CA TRP A 32 -17.27 1.37 4.66
C TRP A 32 -16.47 0.34 3.83
N LEU A 33 -15.30 -0.07 4.30
CA LEU A 33 -14.51 -1.13 3.69
C LEU A 33 -15.32 -2.43 3.56
N LEU A 34 -15.98 -2.87 4.64
CA LEU A 34 -16.80 -4.08 4.64
C LEU A 34 -17.99 -3.97 3.67
N VAL A 35 -18.70 -2.84 3.68
CA VAL A 35 -19.82 -2.59 2.76
C VAL A 35 -19.34 -2.57 1.32
N LYS A 36 -18.22 -1.90 1.00
CA LYS A 36 -17.65 -1.88 -0.35
C LYS A 36 -17.27 -3.29 -0.81
N LEU A 37 -16.67 -4.10 0.05
CA LEU A 37 -16.33 -5.49 -0.27
C LEU A 37 -17.56 -6.40 -0.39
N ALA A 38 -18.61 -6.16 0.38
CA ALA A 38 -19.86 -6.92 0.29
C ALA A 38 -20.67 -6.59 -0.97
N THR A 39 -20.65 -5.32 -1.40
CA THR A 39 -21.44 -4.82 -2.54
C THR A 39 -20.77 -5.04 -3.90
N THR A 40 -19.44 -5.15 -3.97
CA THR A 40 -18.75 -5.49 -5.22
C THR A 40 -18.98 -6.98 -5.57
N SER A 41 -19.62 -7.24 -6.71
CA SER A 41 -19.91 -8.60 -7.19
C SER A 41 -18.82 -9.18 -8.10
N ASP A 42 -18.22 -8.34 -8.97
CA ASP A 42 -17.17 -8.77 -9.88
C ASP A 42 -15.90 -9.18 -9.09
N PRO A 43 -15.39 -10.41 -9.29
CA PRO A 43 -14.23 -10.88 -8.54
C PRO A 43 -12.94 -10.09 -8.81
N LYS A 44 -12.78 -9.50 -10.00
CA LYS A 44 -11.58 -8.73 -10.39
C LYS A 44 -11.60 -7.36 -9.76
N GLU A 45 -12.73 -6.67 -9.82
CA GLU A 45 -12.90 -5.38 -9.12
C GLU A 45 -12.67 -5.56 -7.62
N LYS A 46 -13.17 -6.65 -7.03
CA LYS A 46 -12.95 -6.97 -5.61
C LYS A 46 -11.47 -7.25 -5.32
N TYR A 47 -10.81 -8.03 -6.18
CA TYR A 47 -9.37 -8.31 -6.09
C TYR A 47 -8.54 -7.02 -6.10
N ASP A 48 -8.80 -6.15 -7.08
CA ASP A 48 -8.06 -4.89 -7.26
C ASP A 48 -8.25 -3.94 -6.10
N TYR A 49 -9.48 -3.87 -5.58
CA TYR A 49 -9.77 -3.04 -4.43
C TYR A 49 -9.08 -3.56 -3.16
N ILE A 50 -9.12 -4.87 -2.90
CA ILE A 50 -8.45 -5.46 -1.72
C ILE A 50 -6.94 -5.20 -1.78
N SER A 51 -6.32 -5.53 -2.92
CA SER A 51 -4.86 -5.41 -3.11
C SER A 51 -4.35 -3.98 -2.97
N ARG A 52 -5.12 -2.97 -3.42
CA ARG A 52 -4.71 -1.56 -3.40
C ARG A 52 -5.06 -0.84 -2.09
N ASN A 53 -6.19 -1.19 -1.47
CA ASN A 53 -6.80 -0.33 -0.45
C ASN A 53 -6.90 -0.96 0.95
N GLU A 54 -7.02 -2.28 1.08
CA GLU A 54 -7.42 -2.90 2.35
C GLU A 54 -6.44 -2.61 3.50
N ILE A 55 -5.15 -2.90 3.32
CA ILE A 55 -4.11 -2.62 4.33
C ILE A 55 -4.04 -1.11 4.65
N LYS A 56 -4.12 -0.26 3.62
CA LYS A 56 -4.03 1.19 3.77
C LYS A 56 -5.17 1.74 4.61
N LEU A 57 -6.40 1.30 4.36
CA LEU A 57 -7.59 1.74 5.10
C LEU A 57 -7.59 1.22 6.53
N LEU A 58 -7.20 -0.05 6.74
CA LEU A 58 -7.05 -0.61 8.08
C LEU A 58 -6.00 0.16 8.89
N TRP A 59 -4.86 0.50 8.28
CA TRP A 59 -3.84 1.31 8.92
C TRP A 59 -4.35 2.70 9.31
N ILE A 60 -5.05 3.40 8.39
CA ILE A 60 -5.64 4.71 8.68
C ILE A 60 -6.64 4.61 9.83
N ALA A 61 -7.54 3.61 9.81
CA ALA A 61 -8.52 3.41 10.88
C ALA A 61 -7.83 3.14 12.22
N SER A 62 -6.77 2.32 12.25
CA SER A 62 -6.00 2.06 13.47
C SER A 62 -5.30 3.29 14.01
N VAL A 63 -4.70 4.13 13.15
CA VAL A 63 -4.07 5.39 13.59
C VAL A 63 -5.10 6.31 14.21
N ILE A 64 -6.27 6.47 13.58
CA ILE A 64 -7.36 7.30 14.13
C ILE A 64 -7.83 6.73 15.47
N LEU A 65 -7.97 5.41 15.59
CA LEU A 65 -8.35 4.75 16.85
C LEU A 65 -7.32 5.02 17.96
N ILE A 66 -6.03 4.89 17.66
CA ILE A 66 -4.93 5.17 18.60
C ILE A 66 -4.94 6.64 19.04
N VAL A 67 -5.14 7.56 18.10
CA VAL A 67 -5.29 9.00 18.43
C VAL A 67 -6.47 9.20 19.38
N GLY A 68 -7.61 8.55 19.15
CA GLY A 68 -8.74 8.58 20.07
C GLY A 68 -8.38 8.08 21.47
N CYS A 69 -7.63 6.96 21.57
CA CYS A 69 -7.13 6.44 22.85
C CYS A 69 -6.20 7.43 23.55
N CYS A 70 -5.33 8.13 22.81
CA CYS A 70 -4.46 9.17 23.35
C CYS A 70 -5.25 10.34 23.95
N PHE A 71 -6.30 10.81 23.27
CA PHE A 71 -7.17 11.87 23.80
C PHE A 71 -7.94 11.40 25.04
N TYR A 72 -8.50 10.18 25.00
CA TYR A 72 -9.22 9.61 26.14
C TYR A 72 -8.33 9.47 27.39
N ALA A 73 -7.09 9.02 27.22
CA ALA A 73 -6.13 8.92 28.33
C ALA A 73 -5.77 10.30 28.94
N ASN A 74 -6.01 11.39 28.22
CA ASN A 74 -5.76 12.77 28.67
C ASN A 74 -7.05 13.52 29.02
N ALA A 75 -8.17 12.81 29.16
CA ALA A 75 -9.47 13.38 29.47
C ALA A 75 -9.83 13.42 30.96
N ASN A 76 -8.90 13.05 31.84
CA ASN A 76 -9.10 13.08 33.29
C ASN A 76 -7.93 13.83 33.96
N ILE A 77 -7.99 15.15 33.87
CA ILE A 77 -7.07 16.08 34.53
C ILE A 77 -7.75 16.65 35.76
N GLU A 78 -7.18 16.39 36.93
CA GLU A 78 -7.60 16.96 38.21
C GLU A 78 -6.63 18.04 38.70
N GLU A 79 -5.35 17.91 38.37
CA GLU A 79 -4.29 18.85 38.70
C GLU A 79 -3.26 18.93 37.56
N LEU A 80 -2.67 20.10 37.37
CA LEU A 80 -1.70 20.35 36.32
C LEU A 80 -0.51 21.16 36.85
N ASN A 81 0.69 20.59 36.75
CA ASN A 81 1.95 21.30 36.93
C ASN A 81 2.89 20.95 35.76
N ALA A 82 4.02 21.65 35.65
CA ALA A 82 4.93 21.46 34.52
C ALA A 82 5.43 20.01 34.37
N ILE A 83 5.67 19.31 35.49
CA ILE A 83 6.14 17.93 35.50
C ILE A 83 5.04 16.98 35.00
N LEU A 84 3.81 17.13 35.48
CA LEU A 84 2.66 16.31 35.09
C LEU A 84 2.32 16.49 33.62
N ILE A 85 2.40 17.71 33.08
CA ILE A 85 2.24 17.95 31.64
C ILE A 85 3.29 17.18 30.86
N PHE A 86 4.57 17.30 31.25
CA PHE A 86 5.67 16.62 30.59
C PHE A 86 5.48 15.10 30.61
N VAL A 87 5.19 14.53 31.79
CA VAL A 87 4.99 13.09 31.95
C VAL A 87 3.80 12.61 31.11
N ARG A 88 2.66 13.32 31.13
CA ARG A 88 1.48 12.94 30.34
C ARG A 88 1.72 12.98 28.84
N VAL A 89 2.36 14.04 28.33
CA VAL A 89 2.69 14.14 26.90
C VAL A 89 3.66 13.02 26.52
N PHE A 90 4.72 12.82 27.31
CA PHE A 90 5.71 11.79 27.06
C PHE A 90 5.11 10.39 27.05
N THR A 91 4.31 10.02 28.06
CA THR A 91 3.70 8.68 28.14
C THR A 91 2.69 8.47 27.04
N THR A 92 1.86 9.47 26.73
CA THR A 92 0.84 9.39 25.68
C THR A 92 1.47 9.20 24.31
N VAL A 93 2.49 10.00 23.98
CA VAL A 93 3.20 9.88 22.69
C VAL A 93 3.93 8.54 22.60
N SER A 94 4.63 8.14 23.66
CA SER A 94 5.38 6.87 23.69
C SER A 94 4.45 5.67 23.50
N MET A 95 3.35 5.60 24.25
CA MET A 95 2.37 4.51 24.16
C MET A 95 1.66 4.51 22.81
N GLY A 96 1.29 5.69 22.28
CA GLY A 96 0.70 5.82 20.95
C GLY A 96 1.63 5.33 19.84
N LEU A 97 2.92 5.68 19.90
CA LEU A 97 3.92 5.20 18.95
C LEU A 97 4.16 3.69 19.05
N ILE A 98 4.26 3.15 20.26
CA ILE A 98 4.40 1.71 20.49
C ILE A 98 3.20 0.96 19.88
N ALA A 99 1.97 1.40 20.18
CA ALA A 99 0.75 0.81 19.62
C ALA A 99 0.73 0.90 18.08
N ALA A 100 1.10 2.06 17.53
CA ALA A 100 1.16 2.27 16.09
C ALA A 100 2.19 1.34 15.42
N LEU A 101 3.38 1.17 16.01
CA LEU A 101 4.39 0.24 15.51
C LEU A 101 3.95 -1.22 15.56
N ILE A 102 3.29 -1.64 16.65
CA ILE A 102 2.75 -3.00 16.77
C ILE A 102 1.74 -3.26 15.66
N VAL A 103 0.77 -2.36 15.47
CA VAL A 103 -0.24 -2.49 14.42
C VAL A 103 0.38 -2.43 13.03
N GLN A 104 1.33 -1.53 12.80
CA GLN A 104 2.02 -1.41 11.52
C GLN A 104 2.74 -2.71 11.15
N ASN A 105 3.46 -3.31 12.10
CA ASN A 105 4.15 -4.58 11.89
C ASN A 105 3.17 -5.73 11.69
N LEU A 106 2.05 -5.77 12.43
CA LEU A 106 1.00 -6.75 12.22
C LEU A 106 0.43 -6.68 10.80
N LEU A 107 0.06 -5.48 10.34
CA LEU A 107 -0.51 -5.25 9.01
C LEU A 107 0.51 -5.48 7.89
N LYS A 108 1.79 -5.21 8.13
CA LYS A 108 2.84 -5.35 7.12
C LYS A 108 3.34 -6.78 6.95
N PHE A 109 3.46 -7.55 8.03
CA PHE A 109 4.13 -8.85 8.00
C PHE A 109 3.19 -10.05 8.16
N TYR A 110 2.09 -9.90 8.91
CA TYR A 110 1.20 -11.03 9.21
C TYR A 110 -0.10 -10.99 8.41
N TYR A 111 -0.67 -9.80 8.24
CA TYR A 111 -1.93 -9.63 7.50
C TYR A 111 -1.87 -10.04 6.02
N PRO A 112 -0.74 -9.86 5.27
CA PRO A 112 -0.66 -10.25 3.86
C PRO A 112 -1.00 -11.72 3.60
N PHE A 113 -0.64 -12.63 4.51
CA PHE A 113 -0.97 -14.05 4.37
C PHE A 113 -2.48 -14.31 4.21
N TYR A 114 -3.31 -13.59 4.97
CA TYR A 114 -4.77 -13.70 4.89
C TYR A 114 -5.32 -13.08 3.61
N ILE A 115 -4.72 -11.97 3.17
CA ILE A 115 -5.07 -11.30 1.92
C ILE A 115 -4.74 -12.21 0.73
N GLU A 116 -3.53 -12.73 0.64
CA GLU A 116 -3.07 -13.58 -0.47
C GLU A 116 -3.99 -14.78 -0.68
N LYS A 117 -4.38 -15.45 0.41
CA LYS A 117 -5.35 -16.57 0.35
C LYS A 117 -6.70 -16.13 -0.24
N ARG A 118 -7.22 -14.98 0.18
CA ARG A 118 -8.48 -14.41 -0.34
C ARG A 118 -8.36 -13.99 -1.80
N LEU A 119 -7.26 -13.32 -2.15
CA LEU A 119 -6.97 -12.87 -3.51
C LEU A 119 -6.84 -14.06 -4.47
N LYS A 120 -6.19 -15.14 -4.05
CA LYS A 120 -6.09 -16.37 -4.85
C LYS A 120 -7.47 -16.98 -5.15
N VAL A 121 -8.35 -17.03 -4.14
CA VAL A 121 -9.73 -17.50 -4.32
C VAL A 121 -10.51 -16.60 -5.28
N LEU A 122 -10.30 -15.28 -5.23
CA LEU A 122 -10.96 -14.34 -6.13
C LEU A 122 -10.45 -14.43 -7.58
N ARG A 123 -9.13 -14.56 -7.76
CA ARG A 123 -8.48 -14.67 -9.07
C ARG A 123 -9.02 -15.87 -9.84
N TYR A 124 -9.00 -17.05 -9.22
CA TYR A 124 -9.42 -18.31 -9.85
C TYR A 124 -10.92 -18.62 -9.73
N LYS A 125 -11.73 -17.67 -9.25
CA LYS A 125 -13.19 -17.85 -9.24
C LYS A 125 -13.72 -17.78 -10.68
N PRO A 126 -14.47 -18.80 -11.16
CA PRO A 126 -15.00 -18.79 -12.52
C PRO A 126 -15.78 -17.53 -12.84
N ARG A 127 -15.50 -16.95 -14.01
CA ARG A 127 -16.22 -15.78 -14.53
C ARG A 127 -17.50 -16.23 -15.22
N ILE A 128 -18.51 -15.35 -15.21
CA ILE A 128 -19.77 -15.59 -15.89
C ILE A 128 -19.77 -14.80 -17.19
N SER A 129 -20.02 -15.48 -18.30
CA SER A 129 -20.11 -14.86 -19.62
C SER A 129 -21.32 -13.93 -19.67
N PRO A 130 -21.17 -12.67 -20.11
CA PRO A 130 -22.30 -11.76 -20.32
C PRO A 130 -23.15 -12.16 -21.54
N LYS A 131 -22.67 -13.09 -22.37
CA LYS A 131 -23.38 -13.55 -23.58
C LYS A 131 -24.28 -14.75 -23.31
N THR A 132 -23.79 -15.72 -22.54
CA THR A 132 -24.48 -17.00 -22.30
C THR A 132 -24.94 -17.18 -20.85
N GLY A 133 -24.40 -16.40 -19.91
CA GLY A 133 -24.63 -16.58 -18.47
C GLY A 133 -23.96 -17.83 -17.89
N ARG A 134 -23.13 -18.55 -18.67
CA ARG A 134 -22.41 -19.75 -18.21
C ARG A 134 -21.06 -19.40 -17.61
N ALA A 135 -20.52 -20.34 -16.83
CA ALA A 135 -19.17 -20.25 -16.31
C ALA A 135 -18.15 -20.35 -17.46
N MET A 136 -17.18 -19.45 -17.47
CA MET A 136 -16.08 -19.39 -18.44
C MET A 136 -14.95 -20.32 -18.00
N LYS A 137 -14.23 -20.91 -18.98
CA LYS A 137 -12.99 -21.64 -18.77
C LYS A 137 -11.84 -20.65 -18.61
N LEU A 138 -10.99 -20.85 -17.61
CA LEU A 138 -9.68 -20.19 -17.53
C LEU A 138 -8.73 -20.96 -18.45
N LEU A 139 -8.12 -20.26 -19.41
CA LEU A 139 -7.13 -20.84 -20.30
C LEU A 139 -5.82 -21.10 -19.56
N SER A 140 -5.03 -22.07 -20.02
CA SER A 140 -3.64 -22.19 -19.57
C SER A 140 -2.74 -21.16 -20.24
N GLU A 141 -1.56 -20.90 -19.67
CA GLU A 141 -0.52 -20.01 -20.22
C GLU A 141 -0.26 -20.24 -21.73
N GLU A 142 -0.15 -21.51 -22.16
CA GLU A 142 0.07 -21.84 -23.57
C GLU A 142 -1.17 -21.59 -24.46
N GLU A 143 -2.38 -21.68 -23.89
CA GLU A 143 -3.63 -21.46 -24.61
C GLU A 143 -3.94 -19.97 -24.74
N GLU A 144 -3.48 -19.14 -23.80
CA GLU A 144 -3.82 -17.73 -23.73
C GLU A 144 -2.98 -16.83 -24.62
N ASP A 145 -1.73 -17.21 -24.90
CA ASP A 145 -0.83 -16.50 -25.85
C ASP A 145 -1.51 -16.16 -27.18
N ALA A 146 -2.40 -17.03 -27.67
CA ALA A 146 -3.15 -16.83 -28.90
C ALA A 146 -4.13 -15.63 -28.86
N TYR A 147 -4.44 -15.12 -27.66
CA TYR A 147 -5.35 -13.99 -27.41
C TYR A 147 -4.64 -12.76 -26.86
N LEU A 148 -3.37 -12.88 -26.46
CA LEU A 148 -2.55 -11.79 -25.97
C LEU A 148 -1.80 -11.13 -27.13
N ASP A 149 -1.70 -9.81 -27.11
CA ASP A 149 -0.86 -9.09 -28.06
C ASP A 149 0.64 -9.21 -27.69
N GLU A 150 1.54 -8.87 -28.62
CA GLU A 150 2.99 -9.00 -28.40
C GLU A 150 3.50 -8.17 -27.20
N GLY A 151 2.85 -7.05 -26.88
CA GLY A 151 3.23 -6.21 -25.75
C GLY A 151 2.78 -6.78 -24.42
N MET A 152 1.60 -7.40 -24.36
CA MET A 152 1.11 -8.16 -23.20
C MET A 152 2.04 -9.35 -22.92
N GLN A 153 2.37 -10.13 -23.96
CA GLN A 153 3.35 -11.21 -23.86
C GLN A 153 4.72 -10.67 -23.42
N ALA A 154 5.14 -9.49 -23.89
CA ALA A 154 6.39 -8.88 -23.43
C ALA A 154 6.37 -8.49 -21.95
N GLU A 155 5.22 -8.08 -21.39
CA GLU A 155 5.09 -7.84 -19.95
C GLU A 155 5.18 -9.13 -19.13
N GLU A 156 4.58 -10.23 -19.60
CA GLU A 156 4.67 -11.56 -18.96
C GLU A 156 6.08 -12.13 -19.02
N ASN A 157 6.74 -12.01 -20.18
CA ASN A 157 8.12 -12.47 -20.38
C ASN A 157 9.13 -11.79 -19.43
N ILE A 158 8.84 -10.58 -18.96
CA ILE A 158 9.64 -9.90 -17.94
C ILE A 158 9.01 -9.93 -16.55
N PHE A 159 7.95 -10.70 -16.37
CA PHE A 159 7.22 -10.90 -15.13
C PHE A 159 6.72 -9.62 -14.46
N SER A 160 6.43 -8.57 -15.24
CA SER A 160 5.92 -7.30 -14.71
C SER A 160 4.40 -7.32 -14.55
N THR A 161 3.74 -8.02 -15.45
CA THR A 161 2.31 -8.24 -15.49
C THR A 161 2.06 -9.71 -15.75
N ASP A 162 0.91 -10.18 -15.30
CA ASP A 162 0.43 -11.55 -15.45
C ASP A 162 -1.03 -11.43 -15.93
N TYR A 163 -1.36 -12.02 -17.08
CA TYR A 163 -2.70 -11.95 -17.66
C TYR A 163 -3.42 -13.28 -17.46
N ASP A 164 -4.69 -13.23 -17.04
CA ASP A 164 -5.57 -14.39 -17.10
C ASP A 164 -6.54 -14.21 -18.27
N VAL A 165 -6.61 -15.17 -19.18
CA VAL A 165 -7.63 -15.19 -20.23
C VAL A 165 -8.77 -16.16 -19.90
N TRP A 166 -9.96 -15.60 -19.74
CA TRP A 166 -11.20 -16.35 -19.59
C TRP A 166 -11.92 -16.48 -20.93
N LYS A 167 -12.34 -17.69 -21.28
CA LYS A 167 -13.07 -17.99 -22.51
C LYS A 167 -14.41 -18.67 -22.24
N ASP A 168 -15.45 -18.15 -22.87
CA ASP A 168 -16.73 -18.86 -23.03
C ASP A 168 -16.61 -19.83 -24.21
N GLU A 169 -16.72 -21.14 -23.96
CA GLU A 169 -16.58 -22.17 -24.99
C GLU A 169 -17.75 -22.21 -25.97
N GLU A 170 -18.93 -21.70 -25.60
CA GLU A 170 -20.11 -21.71 -26.47
C GLU A 170 -20.15 -20.47 -27.37
N SER A 171 -19.96 -19.28 -26.81
CA SER A 171 -20.04 -18.04 -27.59
C SER A 171 -18.70 -17.52 -28.11
N GLY A 172 -17.57 -18.10 -27.66
CA GLY A 172 -16.23 -17.59 -27.95
C GLY A 172 -15.92 -16.23 -27.29
N TYR A 173 -16.72 -15.79 -26.30
CA TYR A 173 -16.47 -14.53 -25.62
C TYR A 173 -15.18 -14.63 -24.79
N ILE A 174 -14.30 -13.63 -24.93
CA ILE A 174 -13.03 -13.55 -24.22
C ILE A 174 -13.07 -12.41 -23.22
N LYS A 175 -12.56 -12.66 -22.00
CA LYS A 175 -12.31 -11.65 -20.99
C LYS A 175 -10.86 -11.79 -20.51
N ILE A 176 -10.05 -10.78 -20.79
CA ILE A 176 -8.65 -10.70 -20.37
C ILE A 176 -8.59 -9.87 -19.07
N GLU A 177 -7.91 -10.39 -18.05
CA GLU A 177 -7.75 -9.72 -16.76
C GLU A 177 -6.28 -9.55 -16.38
N LYS A 178 -5.90 -8.32 -16.02
CA LYS A 178 -4.52 -7.92 -15.72
C LYS A 178 -4.18 -8.03 -14.23
N TYR A 179 -3.12 -8.74 -13.86
CA TYR A 179 -2.59 -8.88 -12.50
C TYR A 179 -1.15 -8.36 -12.40
N ALA A 180 -0.76 -7.87 -11.22
CA ALA A 180 0.61 -7.42 -10.99
C ALA A 180 1.55 -8.63 -10.92
N GLY A 181 2.61 -8.61 -11.71
CA GLY A 181 3.66 -9.62 -11.67
C GLY A 181 4.58 -9.45 -10.46
N HIS A 182 5.58 -10.34 -10.35
CA HIS A 182 6.52 -10.32 -9.24
C HIS A 182 7.70 -9.35 -9.44
N LEU A 183 7.99 -8.95 -10.68
CA LEU A 183 8.98 -7.92 -10.99
C LEU A 183 8.30 -6.57 -11.18
N HIS A 184 8.96 -5.50 -10.72
CA HIS A 184 8.43 -4.15 -10.87
C HIS A 184 9.04 -3.49 -12.10
N ALA A 185 8.19 -3.17 -13.08
CA ALA A 185 8.55 -2.38 -14.25
C ALA A 185 7.60 -1.18 -14.38
N LEU A 186 8.13 -0.08 -14.89
CA LEU A 186 7.36 1.12 -15.15
C LEU A 186 6.61 1.00 -16.48
N GLU A 187 5.53 1.76 -16.59
CA GLU A 187 4.84 1.96 -17.86
C GLU A 187 5.73 2.76 -18.82
N CYS A 188 5.88 2.26 -20.05
CA CYS A 188 6.63 2.95 -21.09
C CYS A 188 5.83 4.14 -21.63
N PRO A 189 6.39 5.36 -21.69
CA PRO A 189 5.67 6.53 -22.20
C PRO A 189 5.42 6.51 -23.72
N GLU A 190 6.06 5.59 -24.45
CA GLU A 190 5.91 5.46 -25.91
C GLU A 190 4.87 4.38 -26.30
N CYS A 191 4.89 3.22 -25.65
CA CYS A 191 4.02 2.09 -26.00
C CYS A 191 3.01 1.68 -24.91
N ASN A 192 3.03 2.31 -23.73
CA ASN A 192 2.13 2.07 -22.59
C ASN A 192 2.18 0.66 -21.95
N TYR A 193 3.07 -0.23 -22.40
CA TYR A 193 3.32 -1.49 -21.71
C TYR A 193 4.26 -1.30 -20.51
N GLN A 194 4.04 -2.06 -19.44
CA GLN A 194 4.87 -2.10 -18.24
C GLN A 194 6.15 -2.89 -18.46
N THR A 195 6.96 -2.48 -19.44
CA THR A 195 8.26 -3.12 -19.74
C THR A 195 9.45 -2.18 -19.56
N PHE A 196 9.23 -0.99 -18.98
CA PHE A 196 10.25 0.03 -18.81
C PHE A 196 11.05 -0.19 -17.53
N LYS A 197 12.27 -0.72 -17.66
CA LYS A 197 13.13 -1.10 -16.52
C LYS A 197 14.45 -0.35 -16.52
N VAL A 198 15.05 -0.20 -15.33
CA VAL A 198 16.41 0.34 -15.18
C VAL A 198 17.40 -0.71 -15.68
N VAL A 199 18.24 -0.34 -16.65
CA VAL A 199 19.28 -1.22 -17.22
C VAL A 199 20.69 -0.84 -16.78
N LYS A 200 20.90 0.43 -16.42
CA LYS A 200 22.19 0.94 -15.94
C LYS A 200 21.94 2.08 -14.96
N GLU A 201 22.76 2.15 -13.93
CA GLU A 201 22.84 3.30 -13.03
C GLU A 201 24.25 3.86 -13.10
N GLU A 202 24.37 5.19 -13.08
CA GLU A 202 25.64 5.91 -13.17
C GLU A 202 25.66 7.03 -12.13
N ILE A 203 26.67 7.05 -11.27
CA ILE A 203 26.84 8.10 -10.27
C ILE A 203 27.44 9.32 -10.97
N LEU A 204 26.67 10.41 -11.06
CA LEU A 204 27.15 11.68 -11.61
C LEU A 204 27.88 12.49 -10.55
N LYS A 205 27.39 12.45 -9.32
CA LYS A 205 27.98 13.13 -8.16
C LYS A 205 27.92 12.21 -6.95
N THR A 206 29.09 11.88 -6.38
CA THR A 206 29.15 11.06 -5.18
C THR A 206 28.63 11.86 -3.98
N PRO A 207 27.68 11.32 -3.18
CA PRO A 207 27.16 12.01 -2.00
C PRO A 207 28.24 12.11 -0.92
N THR A 208 28.42 13.30 -0.34
CA THR A 208 29.30 13.54 0.81
C THR A 208 28.48 13.69 2.09
N ALA A 209 29.13 13.92 3.23
CA ALA A 209 28.44 14.13 4.51
C ALA A 209 27.58 15.41 4.53
N THR A 210 27.94 16.41 3.70
CA THR A 210 27.30 17.73 3.66
C THR A 210 26.56 18.00 2.37
N GLU A 211 26.84 17.24 1.30
CA GLU A 211 26.23 17.45 -0.01
C GLU A 211 25.54 16.19 -0.52
N GLU A 212 24.36 16.39 -1.09
CA GLU A 212 23.66 15.35 -1.83
C GLU A 212 24.43 14.94 -3.09
N GLY A 213 24.29 13.66 -3.42
CA GLY A 213 24.82 13.10 -4.66
C GLY A 213 23.77 13.09 -5.76
N GLU A 214 24.18 12.68 -6.95
CA GLU A 214 23.31 12.56 -8.11
C GLU A 214 23.57 11.21 -8.79
N LEU A 215 22.48 10.50 -9.07
CA LEU A 215 22.47 9.21 -9.76
C LEU A 215 21.66 9.33 -11.05
N LEU A 216 22.26 9.01 -12.18
CA LEU A 216 21.59 8.89 -13.46
C LEU A 216 21.13 7.45 -13.68
N LYS A 217 19.82 7.25 -13.74
CA LYS A 217 19.22 5.96 -14.08
C LYS A 217 18.91 5.92 -15.57
N HIS A 218 19.42 4.90 -16.26
CA HIS A 218 19.12 4.59 -17.65
C HIS A 218 18.01 3.56 -17.71
N TYR A 219 16.93 3.91 -18.38
CA TYR A 219 15.78 3.04 -18.58
C TYR A 219 15.71 2.58 -20.03
N THR A 220 15.29 1.35 -20.22
CA THR A 220 14.99 0.77 -21.53
C THR A 220 13.70 -0.02 -21.46
N CYS A 221 12.84 0.16 -22.46
CA CYS A 221 11.62 -0.59 -22.66
C CYS A 221 11.97 -1.97 -23.25
N GLY A 222 11.49 -3.04 -22.60
CA GLY A 222 11.68 -4.42 -23.07
C GLY A 222 10.91 -4.76 -24.34
N TYR A 223 9.85 -4.00 -24.66
CA TYR A 223 9.03 -4.21 -25.85
C TYR A 223 9.47 -3.32 -27.03
N CYS A 224 9.18 -2.01 -26.99
CA CYS A 224 9.46 -1.11 -28.13
C CYS A 224 10.92 -0.61 -28.19
N GLY A 225 11.75 -0.90 -27.18
CA GLY A 225 13.15 -0.45 -27.13
C GLY A 225 13.35 1.02 -26.77
N TYR A 226 12.29 1.76 -26.42
CA TYR A 226 12.37 3.16 -25.94
C TYR A 226 13.41 3.31 -24.83
N LYS A 227 14.19 4.40 -24.87
CA LYS A 227 15.22 4.71 -23.88
C LYS A 227 14.96 6.07 -23.27
N ALA A 228 15.06 6.17 -21.95
CA ALA A 228 15.12 7.46 -21.27
C ALA A 228 16.13 7.45 -20.13
N LYS A 229 16.45 8.64 -19.64
CA LYS A 229 17.32 8.82 -18.48
C LYS A 229 16.60 9.68 -17.46
N LYS A 230 16.77 9.37 -16.18
CA LYS A 230 16.24 10.18 -15.08
C LYS A 230 17.31 10.35 -14.02
N THR A 231 17.59 11.59 -13.67
CA THR A 231 18.44 11.93 -12.54
C THR A 231 17.65 11.79 -11.25
N VAL A 232 18.26 11.14 -10.27
CA VAL A 232 17.73 10.92 -8.92
C VAL A 232 18.73 11.47 -7.93
N THR A 233 18.27 12.33 -7.03
CA THR A 233 19.10 12.86 -5.95
C THR A 233 19.38 11.77 -4.92
N LEU A 234 20.66 11.58 -4.60
CA LEU A 234 21.11 10.69 -3.54
C LEU A 234 21.24 11.49 -2.24
N LYS A 235 20.69 10.97 -1.15
CA LYS A 235 20.85 11.59 0.16
C LYS A 235 22.33 11.64 0.56
N ALA A 236 22.71 12.68 1.29
CA ALA A 236 24.03 12.82 1.88
C ALA A 236 24.43 11.55 2.65
N SER A 237 25.65 11.06 2.41
CA SER A 237 26.12 9.81 3.00
C SER A 237 26.70 10.09 4.39
N THR A 238 26.16 9.44 5.43
CA THR A 238 26.85 9.32 6.71
C THR A 238 27.88 8.19 6.55
N LYS A 239 29.08 8.55 6.07
CA LYS A 239 30.20 7.69 5.69
C LYS A 239 30.28 6.33 6.43
N PHE A 240 30.37 5.24 5.67
CA PHE A 240 31.12 4.05 6.08
C PHE A 240 32.61 4.44 6.12
N GLU A 241 33.30 4.15 7.22
CA GLU A 241 34.76 4.26 7.29
C GLU A 241 35.38 3.16 6.42
N GLU A 242 35.87 3.53 5.23
CA GLU A 242 36.86 2.72 4.52
C GLU A 242 38.17 2.77 5.31
N THR A 243 38.47 1.69 6.03
CA THR A 243 39.83 1.37 6.45
C THR A 243 40.66 1.15 5.20
N ALA A 244 41.40 2.19 4.80
CA ALA A 244 42.48 2.08 3.83
C ALA A 244 43.46 1.01 4.33
N ALA A 245 43.50 -0.12 3.64
CA ALA A 245 44.57 -1.09 3.76
C ALA A 245 45.86 -0.42 3.26
N THR A 246 46.70 -0.01 4.20
CA THR A 246 48.11 0.29 3.93
C THR A 246 48.84 -1.03 3.67
N ALA A 247 49.36 -1.16 2.45
CA ALA A 247 50.46 -2.07 2.11
C ALA A 247 51.79 -1.51 2.63
#